data_AF-A0A6P7XLR9-F1
#
_entry.id   AF-A0A6P7XLR9-F1
#
_cell.length_a   1.000
_cell.length_b   1.000
_cell.length_c   1.000
_cell.angle_alpha   90.00
_cell.angle_beta   90.00
_cell.angle_gamma   90.00
#
_symmetry.space_group_name_H-M   'P 1'
#
loop_
_entity.id
_entity.type
_entity.pdbx_description
1 polymer ?
#
loop_
_entity_poly.entity_id
_entity_poly.type
_entity_poly.pdbx_seq_one_letter_code
_entity_poly.pdbx_strand_id
1 'polypeptide(L)'
;MTRTYGATDSSPGEKFKDSQFLVFMNRILAFTVAGLYCAVSKQPRHGAPMYKYSFASLSNILSSWCQYEALKFISFPTQVLAKASKVIPVMLMGKLVSSKSYEYWEYLTAVLISIGVSMFLLSNSTGKHPSTVTTFSGLVILAGYIVFDSFTSNWQDSLFKYKMSSVQMMFGVNLFSCLFTMGSLLEQGALFESVRFMARHPEFAVHAALLSVCSAFGQLFIFYTINRFGAAVFTIIMTLRQAFAILLSCLIYGHAVSLVGGLGVAVVFLALFLRVYARSRMKKRSRKAVLSEAPVQKV
;
A
#
# COMPACT_ATOMS: atom_id res chain seq x y z
N MET A 1 -3.93 14.63 14.17
CA MET A 1 -5.00 15.20 15.00
C MET A 1 -4.65 15.29 16.50
N THR A 2 -3.49 14.79 16.94
CA THR A 2 -3.09 14.79 18.36
C THR A 2 -2.36 16.07 18.81
N ARG A 3 -1.71 16.78 17.89
CA ARG A 3 -0.97 18.02 18.17
C ARG A 3 -1.89 19.24 18.07
N THR A 4 -1.74 20.14 19.04
CA THR A 4 -2.41 21.44 19.13
C THR A 4 -1.49 22.52 18.55
N TYR A 5 -2.03 23.46 17.79
CA TYR A 5 -1.30 24.55 17.13
C TYR A 5 -1.71 25.90 17.73
N GLY A 6 -0.74 26.81 17.90
CA GLY A 6 -1.00 28.14 18.44
C GLY A 6 -1.43 28.15 19.92
N ALA A 7 -0.97 27.16 20.71
CA ALA A 7 -1.15 27.19 22.15
C ALA A 7 -0.23 28.26 22.77
N THR A 8 -0.80 29.17 23.53
CA THR A 8 -0.11 30.16 24.37
C THR A 8 -0.57 29.99 25.82
N ASP A 9 0.13 30.58 26.78
CA ASP A 9 -0.23 30.51 28.22
C ASP A 9 -1.67 30.97 28.50
N SER A 10 -2.28 31.74 27.59
CA SER A 10 -3.62 32.30 27.67
C SER A 10 -4.68 31.64 26.77
N SER A 11 -4.30 30.73 25.85
CA SER A 11 -5.23 30.12 24.89
C SER A 11 -4.98 28.62 24.69
N PRO A 12 -5.99 27.75 24.91
CA PRO A 12 -5.89 26.36 24.53
C PRO A 12 -5.93 26.30 22.99
N GLY A 13 -4.77 26.12 22.35
CA GLY A 13 -4.64 26.21 20.89
C GLY A 13 -5.57 25.30 20.08
N GLU A 14 -5.50 25.40 18.76
CA GLU A 14 -6.44 24.73 17.86
C GLU A 14 -5.92 23.36 17.35
N LYS A 15 -6.82 22.39 17.14
CA LYS A 15 -6.48 21.07 16.56
C LYS A 15 -7.06 20.92 15.17
N PHE A 16 -6.21 20.51 14.22
CA PHE A 16 -6.64 20.21 12.86
C PHE A 16 -7.33 18.84 12.77
N LYS A 17 -8.52 18.79 12.14
CA LYS A 17 -9.41 17.62 12.11
C LYS A 17 -9.66 17.02 10.72
N ASP A 18 -9.26 17.68 9.64
CA ASP A 18 -9.53 17.21 8.27
C ASP A 18 -8.37 16.34 7.74
N SER A 19 -8.54 15.02 7.78
CA SER A 19 -7.54 14.10 7.19
C SER A 19 -7.53 14.11 5.67
N GLN A 20 -8.65 14.47 5.03
CA GLN A 20 -8.83 14.47 3.59
C GLN A 20 -7.99 15.58 2.95
N PHE A 21 -7.91 16.74 3.59
CA PHE A 21 -7.01 17.84 3.21
C PHE A 21 -5.53 17.45 3.28
N LEU A 22 -5.10 16.70 4.32
CA LEU A 22 -3.71 16.19 4.39
C LEU A 22 -3.41 15.21 3.26
N VAL A 23 -4.36 14.33 2.93
CA VAL A 23 -4.23 13.43 1.77
C VAL A 23 -4.08 14.26 0.49
N PHE A 24 -4.91 15.29 0.32
CA PHE A 24 -4.85 16.18 -0.83
C PHE A 24 -3.48 16.88 -0.95
N MET A 25 -2.93 17.42 0.14
CA MET A 25 -1.58 18.00 0.17
C MET A 25 -0.51 16.98 -0.26
N ASN A 26 -0.59 15.74 0.24
CA ASN A 26 0.33 14.67 -0.17
C ASN A 26 0.24 14.39 -1.68
N ARG A 27 -0.98 14.40 -2.25
CA ARG A 27 -1.19 14.20 -3.70
C ARG A 27 -0.66 15.36 -4.54
N ILE A 28 -0.87 16.61 -4.11
CA ILE A 28 -0.34 17.79 -4.82
C ILE A 28 1.18 17.77 -4.82
N LEU A 29 1.81 17.52 -3.66
CA LEU A 29 3.27 17.49 -3.59
C LEU A 29 3.82 16.35 -4.45
N ALA A 30 3.22 15.17 -4.39
CA ALA A 30 3.62 14.05 -5.23
C ALA A 30 3.44 14.34 -6.73
N PHE A 31 2.34 14.98 -7.12
CA PHE A 31 2.08 15.41 -8.50
C PHE A 31 3.11 16.44 -8.98
N THR A 32 3.38 17.47 -8.18
CA THR A 32 4.32 18.54 -8.52
C THR A 32 5.75 18.02 -8.60
N VAL A 33 6.23 17.25 -7.62
CA VAL A 33 7.58 16.65 -7.64
C VAL A 33 7.75 15.71 -8.83
N ALA A 34 6.76 14.85 -9.11
CA ALA A 34 6.81 13.96 -10.26
C ALA A 34 6.78 14.74 -11.58
N GLY A 35 5.98 15.82 -11.67
CA GLY A 35 5.90 16.69 -12.83
C GLY A 35 7.21 17.42 -13.11
N LEU A 36 7.81 18.03 -12.08
CA LEU A 36 9.11 18.70 -12.16
C LEU A 36 10.21 17.71 -12.59
N TYR A 37 10.24 16.52 -12.00
CA TYR A 37 11.21 15.49 -12.38
C TYR A 37 11.01 15.03 -13.84
N CYS A 38 9.76 14.85 -14.28
CA CYS A 38 9.47 14.51 -15.68
C CYS A 38 9.85 15.62 -16.65
N ALA A 39 9.78 16.90 -16.25
CA ALA A 39 10.16 18.04 -17.07
C ALA A 39 11.68 18.19 -17.19
N VAL A 40 12.44 17.93 -16.13
CA VAL A 40 13.90 18.13 -16.09
C VAL A 40 14.67 16.89 -16.56
N SER A 41 14.15 15.69 -16.35
CA SER A 41 14.83 14.43 -16.68
C SER A 41 14.22 13.76 -17.91
N LYS A 42 15.06 13.28 -18.84
CA LYS A 42 14.59 12.49 -20.00
C LYS A 42 13.82 11.26 -19.53
N GLN A 43 12.51 11.24 -19.79
CA GLN A 43 11.65 10.11 -19.49
C GLN A 43 11.48 9.18 -20.71
N PRO A 44 11.21 7.89 -20.49
CA PRO A 44 10.81 7.00 -21.57
C PRO A 44 9.50 7.47 -22.21
N ARG A 45 9.26 7.05 -23.46
CA ARG A 45 8.06 7.44 -24.22
C ARG A 45 6.80 7.02 -23.47
N HIS A 46 5.94 7.99 -23.17
CA HIS A 46 4.67 7.75 -22.50
C HIS A 46 3.69 7.07 -23.47
N GLY A 47 3.33 5.81 -23.18
CA GLY A 47 2.47 5.01 -24.06
C GLY A 47 1.04 4.79 -23.56
N ALA A 48 0.73 5.13 -22.31
CA ALA A 48 -0.59 4.85 -21.72
C ALA A 48 -1.56 6.02 -21.95
N PRO A 49 -2.81 5.77 -22.34
CA PRO A 49 -3.83 6.81 -22.35
C PRO A 49 -4.08 7.39 -20.94
N MET A 50 -4.13 8.73 -20.84
CA MET A 50 -4.22 9.42 -19.55
C MET A 50 -5.43 9.00 -18.71
N TYR A 51 -6.60 8.78 -19.32
CA TYR A 51 -7.79 8.37 -18.58
C TYR A 51 -7.60 7.04 -17.82
N LYS A 52 -6.65 6.17 -18.20
CA LYS A 52 -6.45 4.90 -17.49
C LYS A 52 -5.88 5.06 -16.08
N TYR A 53 -5.21 6.19 -15.79
CA TYR A 53 -4.75 6.51 -14.45
C TYR A 53 -5.92 6.87 -13.51
N SER A 54 -7.06 7.28 -14.05
CA SER A 54 -8.25 7.62 -13.25
C SER A 54 -8.77 6.40 -12.50
N PHE A 55 -8.78 5.20 -13.10
CA PHE A 55 -9.24 3.97 -12.45
C PHE A 55 -8.37 3.59 -11.24
N ALA A 56 -7.05 3.69 -11.37
CA ALA A 56 -6.14 3.46 -10.23
C ALA A 56 -6.34 4.51 -9.12
N SER A 57 -6.61 5.77 -9.50
CA SER A 57 -6.82 6.85 -8.54
C SER A 57 -8.14 6.70 -7.80
N LEU A 58 -9.23 6.46 -8.53
CA LEU A 58 -10.57 6.28 -7.99
C LEU A 58 -10.62 5.08 -7.04
N SER A 59 -10.09 3.92 -7.47
CA SER A 59 -10.02 2.74 -6.62
C SER A 59 -9.15 2.95 -5.39
N ASN A 60 -8.05 3.71 -5.47
CA ASN A 60 -7.23 4.02 -4.31
C ASN A 60 -7.96 4.92 -3.30
N ILE A 61 -8.76 5.88 -3.77
CA ILE A 61 -9.59 6.75 -2.92
C ILE A 61 -10.69 5.93 -2.24
N LEU A 62 -11.43 5.11 -2.99
CA LEU A 62 -12.46 4.23 -2.45
C LEU A 62 -11.89 3.24 -1.44
N SER A 63 -10.73 2.64 -1.74
CA SER A 63 -10.00 1.78 -0.82
C SER A 63 -9.66 2.50 0.48
N SER A 64 -9.11 3.72 0.39
CA SER A 64 -8.76 4.52 1.57
C SER A 64 -10.00 4.85 2.41
N TRP A 65 -11.11 5.23 1.77
CA TRP A 65 -12.37 5.49 2.46
C TRP A 65 -12.89 4.25 3.18
N CYS A 66 -13.01 3.10 2.49
CA CYS A 66 -13.40 1.85 3.11
C CYS A 66 -12.46 1.46 4.26
N GLN A 67 -11.15 1.69 4.13
CA GLN A 67 -10.20 1.39 5.18
C GLN A 67 -10.46 2.21 6.46
N TYR A 68 -10.74 3.50 6.31
CA TYR A 68 -11.01 4.37 7.46
C TYR A 68 -12.40 4.11 8.06
N GLU A 69 -13.42 3.90 7.23
CA GLU A 69 -14.76 3.58 7.71
C GLU A 69 -14.81 2.23 8.41
N ALA A 70 -14.07 1.23 7.93
CA ALA A 70 -14.01 -0.08 8.57
C ALA A 70 -13.56 0.03 10.04
N LEU A 71 -12.63 0.95 10.37
CA LEU A 71 -12.13 1.14 11.74
C LEU A 71 -13.22 1.56 12.75
N LYS A 72 -14.37 2.05 12.29
CA LYS A 72 -15.52 2.34 13.17
C LYS A 72 -16.27 1.07 13.60
N PHE A 73 -16.14 -0.01 12.83
CA PHE A 73 -16.92 -1.25 12.97
C PHE A 73 -16.07 -2.49 13.25
N ILE A 74 -14.75 -2.41 13.08
CA ILE A 74 -13.81 -3.50 13.34
C ILE A 74 -12.67 -3.02 14.23
N SER A 75 -12.14 -3.94 15.04
CA SER A 75 -10.95 -3.66 15.84
C SER A 75 -9.73 -3.46 14.95
N PHE A 76 -8.77 -2.63 15.41
CA PHE A 76 -7.49 -2.46 14.72
C PHE A 76 -6.75 -3.80 14.47
N PRO A 77 -6.67 -4.73 15.45
CA PRO A 77 -6.16 -6.08 15.21
C PRO A 77 -6.84 -6.83 14.05
N THR A 78 -8.17 -6.82 13.99
CA THR A 78 -8.94 -7.44 12.91
C THR A 78 -8.55 -6.86 11.56
N GLN A 79 -8.33 -5.55 11.49
CA GLN A 79 -7.90 -4.89 10.26
C GLN A 79 -6.48 -5.30 9.83
N VAL A 80 -5.53 -5.37 10.76
CA VAL A 80 -4.15 -5.80 10.46
C VAL A 80 -4.13 -7.25 9.98
N LEU A 81 -4.94 -8.11 10.60
CA LEU A 81 -5.12 -9.50 10.17
C LEU A 81 -5.66 -9.59 8.74
N ALA A 82 -6.71 -8.85 8.42
CA ALA A 82 -7.29 -8.83 7.07
C ALA A 82 -6.29 -8.31 6.01
N LYS A 83 -5.46 -7.32 6.37
CA LYS A 83 -4.37 -6.84 5.51
C LYS A 83 -3.31 -7.91 5.25
N ALA A 84 -3.01 -8.76 6.22
CA ALA A 84 -2.07 -9.86 6.03
C ALA A 84 -2.59 -10.89 5.00
N SER A 85 -3.89 -11.18 5.04
CA SER A 85 -4.55 -12.12 4.13
C SER A 85 -4.78 -11.59 2.71
N LYS A 86 -4.54 -10.30 2.45
CA LYS A 86 -4.83 -9.67 1.14
C LYS A 86 -3.96 -10.19 -0.01
N VAL A 87 -2.88 -10.93 0.28
CA VAL A 87 -2.00 -11.51 -0.73
C VAL A 87 -2.79 -12.35 -1.74
N ILE A 88 -3.71 -13.19 -1.27
CA ILE A 88 -4.51 -14.08 -2.11
C ILE A 88 -5.45 -13.28 -3.04
N PRO A 89 -6.29 -12.35 -2.52
CA PRO A 89 -7.07 -11.43 -3.35
C PRO A 89 -6.26 -10.68 -4.41
N VAL A 90 -5.04 -10.22 -4.08
CA VAL A 90 -4.17 -9.55 -5.05
C VAL A 90 -3.76 -10.48 -6.19
N MET A 91 -3.43 -11.74 -5.90
CA MET A 91 -3.09 -12.71 -6.95
C MET A 91 -4.29 -13.01 -7.85
N LEU A 92 -5.47 -13.23 -7.26
CA LEU A 92 -6.72 -13.46 -8.00
C LEU A 92 -7.06 -12.26 -8.89
N MET A 93 -6.96 -11.04 -8.36
CA MET A 93 -7.20 -9.81 -9.11
C MET A 93 -6.20 -9.64 -10.27
N GLY A 94 -4.95 -10.08 -10.10
CA GLY A 94 -3.96 -10.08 -11.18
C GLY A 94 -4.31 -11.00 -12.33
N LYS A 95 -4.97 -12.13 -12.05
CA LYS A 95 -5.51 -13.02 -13.08
C LYS A 95 -6.68 -12.36 -13.82
N LEU A 96 -7.57 -11.67 -13.11
CA LEU A 96 -8.72 -10.98 -13.71
C LEU A 96 -8.34 -9.74 -14.55
N VAL A 97 -7.46 -8.89 -14.02
CA VAL A 97 -7.11 -7.59 -14.64
C VAL A 97 -6.06 -7.72 -15.74
N SER A 98 -5.07 -8.61 -15.55
CA SER A 98 -3.89 -8.69 -16.40
C SER A 98 -3.67 -10.05 -17.06
N SER A 99 -4.60 -10.99 -16.90
CA SER A 99 -4.49 -12.39 -17.33
C SER A 99 -3.17 -13.04 -16.87
N LYS A 100 -2.69 -12.68 -15.67
CA LYS A 100 -1.46 -13.26 -15.11
C LYS A 100 -1.74 -14.69 -14.66
N SER A 101 -0.82 -15.59 -15.01
CA SER A 101 -0.75 -16.95 -14.49
C SER A 101 0.31 -16.99 -13.39
N TYR A 102 -0.07 -17.54 -12.24
CA TYR A 102 0.84 -17.79 -11.12
C TYR A 102 1.01 -19.30 -10.97
N GLU A 103 2.23 -19.73 -10.67
CA GLU A 103 2.49 -21.16 -10.44
C GLU A 103 1.88 -21.61 -9.12
N TYR A 104 1.56 -22.91 -9.00
CA TYR A 104 0.97 -23.48 -7.80
C TYR A 104 1.81 -23.19 -6.53
N TRP A 105 3.14 -23.24 -6.65
CA TRP A 105 4.06 -22.92 -5.56
C TRP A 105 3.96 -21.46 -5.08
N GLU A 106 3.62 -20.53 -5.97
CA GLU A 106 3.41 -19.13 -5.57
C GLU A 106 2.16 -18.98 -4.72
N TYR A 107 1.08 -19.68 -5.04
CA TYR A 107 -0.11 -19.73 -4.19
C TYR A 107 0.18 -20.39 -2.84
N LEU A 108 0.89 -21.53 -2.83
CA LEU A 108 1.25 -22.20 -1.59
C LEU A 108 2.06 -21.28 -0.67
N THR A 109 3.10 -20.62 -1.19
CA THR A 109 3.92 -19.69 -0.39
C THR A 109 3.14 -18.46 0.07
N ALA A 110 2.22 -17.94 -0.75
CA ALA A 110 1.32 -16.85 -0.37
C ALA A 110 0.36 -17.23 0.78
N VAL A 111 -0.22 -18.44 0.72
CA VAL A 111 -1.06 -18.98 1.79
C VAL A 111 -0.25 -19.15 3.08
N LEU A 112 0.94 -19.75 3.00
CA LEU A 112 1.81 -19.91 4.19
C LEU A 112 2.20 -18.57 4.81
N ILE A 113 2.56 -17.57 4.01
CA ILE A 113 2.84 -16.21 4.51
C ILE A 113 1.60 -15.63 5.20
N SER A 114 0.43 -15.78 4.58
CA SER A 114 -0.82 -15.25 5.12
C SER A 114 -1.18 -15.90 6.46
N ILE A 115 -1.05 -17.23 6.56
CA ILE A 115 -1.26 -17.99 7.80
C ILE A 115 -0.24 -17.60 8.86
N GLY A 116 1.06 -17.59 8.54
CA GLY A 116 2.11 -17.29 9.51
C GLY A 116 2.01 -15.88 10.09
N VAL A 117 1.75 -14.87 9.24
CA VAL A 117 1.51 -13.50 9.70
C VAL A 117 0.23 -13.42 10.52
N SER A 118 -0.84 -14.12 10.11
CA SER A 118 -2.09 -14.17 10.87
C SER A 118 -1.93 -14.75 12.26
N MET A 119 -1.24 -15.89 12.38
CA MET A 119 -0.92 -16.52 13.67
C MET A 119 -0.12 -15.58 14.57
N PHE A 120 0.89 -14.92 14.01
CA PHE A 120 1.72 -13.95 14.73
C PHE A 120 0.91 -12.76 15.25
N LEU A 121 0.06 -12.17 14.41
CA LEU A 121 -0.76 -11.01 14.77
C LEU A 121 -1.83 -11.32 15.80
N LEU A 122 -2.53 -12.46 15.64
CA LEU A 122 -3.56 -12.92 16.57
C LEU A 122 -2.98 -13.22 17.94
N SER A 123 -1.83 -13.91 17.98
CA SER A 123 -1.12 -14.21 19.22
C SER A 123 -0.75 -12.97 20.02
N ASN A 124 -0.51 -11.84 19.36
CA ASN A 124 -0.06 -10.61 20.01
C ASN A 124 -1.22 -9.66 20.34
N SER A 125 -2.45 -9.98 19.89
CA SER A 125 -3.65 -9.16 20.11
C SER A 125 -4.55 -9.68 21.24
N THR A 126 -4.23 -10.83 21.83
CA THR A 126 -5.00 -11.44 22.94
C THR A 126 -4.80 -10.75 24.28
N GLY A 127 -3.88 -9.78 24.39
CA GLY A 127 -3.44 -9.23 25.68
C GLY A 127 -4.15 -8.00 26.22
N LYS A 128 -4.87 -7.19 25.41
CA LYS A 128 -5.50 -5.93 25.89
C LYS A 128 -6.77 -5.61 25.08
N HIS A 129 -7.93 -5.62 25.76
CA HIS A 129 -9.29 -5.20 25.38
C HIS A 129 -9.65 -5.02 23.88
N PRO A 130 -10.76 -5.61 23.38
CA PRO A 130 -11.43 -5.09 22.20
C PRO A 130 -12.65 -4.24 22.60
N SER A 131 -12.50 -2.92 22.63
CA SER A 131 -13.60 -1.95 22.83
C SER A 131 -14.50 -1.76 21.59
N THR A 132 -14.58 -2.74 20.69
CA THR A 132 -15.50 -2.71 19.53
C THR A 132 -15.79 -4.14 19.06
N VAL A 133 -17.06 -4.55 19.11
CA VAL A 133 -17.53 -5.81 18.52
C VAL A 133 -17.37 -5.72 17.00
N THR A 134 -16.71 -6.72 16.39
CA THR A 134 -16.58 -6.78 14.93
C THR A 134 -17.96 -6.99 14.33
N THR A 135 -18.50 -5.97 13.66
CA THR A 135 -19.85 -6.03 13.08
C THR A 135 -19.81 -6.59 11.67
N PHE A 136 -20.88 -7.26 11.22
CA PHE A 136 -20.99 -7.76 9.84
C PHE A 136 -20.77 -6.66 8.79
N SER A 137 -21.32 -5.45 9.04
CA SER A 137 -21.08 -4.27 8.20
C SER A 137 -19.58 -3.95 8.07
N GLY A 138 -18.82 -4.03 9.16
CA GLY A 138 -17.38 -3.83 9.18
C GLY A 138 -16.62 -4.85 8.33
N LEU A 139 -17.05 -6.11 8.34
CA LEU A 139 -16.47 -7.16 7.49
C LEU A 139 -16.74 -6.90 6.00
N VAL A 140 -17.94 -6.45 5.64
CA VAL A 140 -18.30 -6.10 4.25
C VAL A 140 -17.47 -4.91 3.76
N ILE A 141 -17.34 -3.86 4.56
CA ILE A 141 -16.53 -2.68 4.20
C ILE A 141 -15.04 -3.07 4.07
N LEU A 142 -14.54 -3.95 4.95
CA LEU A 142 -13.17 -4.45 4.91
C LEU A 142 -12.91 -5.31 3.65
N ALA A 143 -13.88 -6.12 3.23
CA ALA A 143 -13.81 -6.85 1.97
C ALA A 143 -13.74 -5.87 0.77
N GLY A 144 -14.55 -4.82 0.79
CA GLY A 144 -14.49 -3.74 -0.20
C GLY A 144 -13.10 -3.07 -0.26
N TYR A 145 -12.52 -2.74 0.90
CA TYR A 145 -11.14 -2.24 0.99
C TYR A 145 -10.15 -3.17 0.28
N ILE A 146 -10.19 -4.48 0.58
CA ILE A 146 -9.29 -5.49 0.00
C ILE A 146 -9.46 -5.56 -1.52
N VAL A 147 -10.69 -5.55 -2.01
CA VAL A 147 -10.98 -5.59 -3.45
C VAL A 147 -10.42 -4.36 -4.16
N PHE A 148 -10.70 -3.16 -3.65
CA PHE A 148 -10.21 -1.92 -4.27
C PHE A 148 -8.69 -1.76 -4.18
N ASP A 149 -8.06 -2.14 -3.06
CA ASP A 149 -6.61 -2.11 -2.91
C ASP A 149 -5.92 -3.11 -3.85
N SER A 150 -6.52 -4.30 -3.99
CA SER A 150 -6.06 -5.33 -4.92
C SER A 150 -6.19 -4.90 -6.37
N PHE A 151 -7.30 -4.24 -6.70
CA PHE A 151 -7.51 -3.67 -8.03
C PHE A 151 -6.48 -2.58 -8.32
N THR A 152 -6.29 -1.63 -7.40
CA THR A 152 -5.37 -0.50 -7.54
C THR A 152 -3.96 -0.98 -7.94
N SER A 153 -3.39 -1.89 -7.15
CA SER A 153 -2.03 -2.39 -7.38
C SER A 153 -1.89 -3.20 -8.67
N ASN A 154 -2.88 -4.04 -9.00
CA ASN A 154 -2.87 -4.81 -10.25
C ASN A 154 -3.13 -3.96 -11.50
N TRP A 155 -3.93 -2.91 -11.38
CA TRP A 155 -4.15 -1.96 -12.48
C TRP A 155 -2.88 -1.15 -12.74
N GLN A 156 -2.20 -0.69 -11.69
CA GLN A 156 -0.89 -0.04 -11.80
C GLN A 156 0.16 -0.98 -12.44
N ASP A 157 0.23 -2.23 -12.00
CA ASP A 157 1.08 -3.26 -12.61
C ASP A 157 0.78 -3.46 -14.11
N SER A 158 -0.52 -3.52 -14.48
CA SER A 158 -0.94 -3.59 -15.89
C SER A 158 -0.51 -2.36 -16.69
N LEU A 159 -0.60 -1.17 -16.11
CA LEU A 159 -0.18 0.07 -16.75
C LEU A 159 1.32 0.11 -17.02
N PHE A 160 2.16 -0.51 -16.19
CA PHE A 160 3.60 -0.62 -16.48
C PHE A 160 3.92 -1.43 -17.75
N LYS A 161 2.97 -2.20 -18.32
CA LYS A 161 3.13 -2.82 -19.65
C LYS A 161 3.35 -1.80 -20.77
N TYR A 162 2.93 -0.54 -20.58
CA TYR A 162 3.21 0.57 -21.50
C TYR A 162 4.64 1.11 -21.40
N LYS A 163 5.56 0.41 -20.70
CA LYS A 163 7.00 0.74 -20.57
C LYS A 163 7.30 2.15 -20.02
N MET A 164 6.40 2.68 -19.21
CA MET A 164 6.55 3.97 -18.54
C MET A 164 7.45 3.89 -17.29
N SER A 165 7.98 5.03 -16.85
CA SER A 165 8.72 5.12 -15.59
C SER A 165 7.79 5.15 -14.36
N SER A 166 8.32 4.80 -13.19
CA SER A 166 7.59 4.89 -11.92
C SER A 166 7.21 6.34 -11.56
N VAL A 167 7.99 7.32 -12.05
CA VAL A 167 7.69 8.75 -11.86
C VAL A 167 6.52 9.19 -12.76
N GLN A 168 6.45 8.70 -14.00
CA GLN A 168 5.30 8.94 -14.87
C GLN A 168 4.00 8.35 -14.30
N MET A 169 4.08 7.16 -13.68
CA MET A 169 2.97 6.56 -12.95
C MET A 169 2.51 7.46 -11.79
N MET A 170 3.46 7.94 -11.00
CA MET A 170 3.21 8.84 -9.88
C MET A 170 2.54 10.14 -10.33
N PHE A 171 3.01 10.73 -11.42
CA PHE A 171 2.40 11.92 -12.01
C PHE A 171 0.93 11.65 -12.43
N GLY A 172 0.70 10.61 -13.24
CA GLY A 172 -0.63 10.30 -13.78
C GLY A 172 -1.65 9.97 -12.69
N VAL A 173 -1.28 9.11 -11.71
CA VAL A 173 -2.17 8.75 -10.60
C VAL A 173 -2.43 9.95 -9.70
N ASN A 174 -1.42 10.75 -9.36
CA ASN A 174 -1.64 11.89 -8.47
C ASN A 174 -2.39 13.04 -9.16
N LEU A 175 -2.32 13.19 -10.49
CA LEU A 175 -3.15 14.15 -11.23
C LEU A 175 -4.65 13.86 -11.01
N PHE A 176 -5.10 12.65 -11.31
CA PHE A 176 -6.51 12.28 -11.11
C PHE A 176 -6.88 12.21 -9.63
N SER A 177 -5.96 11.78 -8.76
CA SER A 177 -6.19 11.79 -7.31
C SER A 177 -6.42 13.21 -6.79
N CYS A 178 -5.67 14.21 -7.27
CA CYS A 178 -5.88 15.62 -6.93
C CYS A 178 -7.25 16.09 -7.43
N LEU A 179 -7.64 15.78 -8.66
CA LEU A 179 -8.95 16.18 -9.20
C LEU A 179 -10.11 15.62 -8.37
N PHE A 180 -10.09 14.33 -8.06
CA PHE A 180 -11.14 13.68 -7.26
C PHE A 180 -11.18 14.16 -5.82
N THR A 181 -10.01 14.31 -5.18
CA THR A 181 -9.95 14.78 -3.78
C THR A 181 -10.27 16.27 -3.65
N MET A 182 -9.91 17.10 -4.64
CA MET A 182 -10.32 18.50 -4.73
C MET A 182 -11.83 18.62 -4.83
N GLY A 183 -12.47 17.88 -5.74
CA GLY A 183 -13.93 17.90 -5.88
C GLY A 183 -14.63 17.57 -4.57
N SER A 184 -14.19 16.50 -3.90
CA SER A 184 -14.77 16.09 -2.61
C SER A 184 -14.53 17.10 -1.49
N LEU A 185 -13.37 17.77 -1.44
CA LEU A 185 -13.09 18.82 -0.46
C LEU A 185 -13.90 20.10 -0.68
N LEU A 186 -14.19 20.43 -1.95
CA LEU A 186 -15.04 21.57 -2.31
C LEU A 186 -16.50 21.31 -1.92
N GLU A 187 -17.01 20.10 -2.20
CA GLU A 187 -18.37 19.68 -1.82
C GLU A 187 -18.60 19.74 -0.30
N GLN A 188 -17.59 19.41 0.50
CA GLN A 188 -17.66 19.46 1.96
C GLN A 188 -17.43 20.86 2.55
N GLY A 189 -17.01 21.85 1.74
CA GLY A 189 -16.60 23.18 2.20
C GLY A 189 -15.29 23.22 3.00
N ALA A 190 -14.67 22.06 3.25
CA ALA A 190 -13.55 21.92 4.16
C ALA A 190 -12.21 22.44 3.58
N LEU A 191 -12.13 22.62 2.25
CA LEU A 191 -10.94 23.18 1.59
C LEU A 191 -10.59 24.58 2.12
N PHE A 192 -11.57 25.48 2.14
CA PHE A 192 -11.35 26.87 2.52
C PHE A 192 -11.02 27.00 4.00
N GLU A 193 -11.70 26.22 4.85
CA GLU A 193 -11.41 26.17 6.28
C GLU A 193 -9.99 25.67 6.55
N SER A 194 -9.57 24.62 5.85
CA SER A 194 -8.24 24.04 6.00
C SER A 194 -7.12 24.97 5.53
N VAL A 195 -7.33 25.71 4.43
CA VAL A 195 -6.37 26.71 3.95
C VAL A 195 -6.28 27.88 4.93
N ARG A 196 -7.40 28.37 5.48
CA ARG A 196 -7.39 29.41 6.52
C ARG A 196 -6.67 28.94 7.78
N PHE A 197 -6.87 27.70 8.19
CA PHE A 197 -6.14 27.10 9.31
C PHE A 197 -4.63 27.08 9.04
N MET A 198 -4.21 26.64 7.85
CA MET A 198 -2.80 26.63 7.45
C MET A 198 -2.18 28.03 7.43
N ALA A 199 -2.92 29.04 6.96
CA ALA A 199 -2.45 30.43 6.94
C ALA A 199 -2.29 31.01 8.36
N ARG A 200 -3.17 30.65 9.29
CA ARG A 200 -3.09 31.06 10.71
C ARG A 200 -1.97 30.36 11.47
N HIS A 201 -1.62 29.13 11.09
CA HIS A 201 -0.63 28.31 11.79
C HIS A 201 0.47 27.82 10.84
N PRO A 202 1.53 28.61 10.59
CA PRO A 202 2.61 28.24 9.67
C PRO A 202 3.36 26.96 10.09
N GLU A 203 3.43 26.65 11.38
CA GLU A 203 3.98 25.37 11.86
C GLU A 203 3.21 24.16 11.30
N PHE A 204 1.89 24.27 11.16
CA PHE A 204 1.08 23.22 10.54
C PHE A 204 1.46 23.03 9.08
N ALA A 205 1.76 24.10 8.34
CA ALA A 205 2.21 24.03 6.96
C ALA A 205 3.53 23.25 6.83
N VAL A 206 4.49 23.49 7.74
CA VAL A 206 5.77 22.75 7.77
C VAL A 206 5.53 21.27 8.06
N HIS A 207 4.68 20.93 9.04
CA HIS A 207 4.35 19.54 9.33
C HIS A 207 3.63 18.84 8.16
N ALA A 208 2.70 19.54 7.50
CA ALA A 208 2.00 19.04 6.33
C ALA A 208 2.99 18.81 5.17
N ALA A 209 3.89 19.76 4.91
CA ALA A 209 4.92 19.63 3.87
C ALA A 209 5.87 18.46 4.14
N LEU A 210 6.37 18.30 5.38
CA LEU A 210 7.23 17.18 5.76
C LEU A 210 6.52 15.84 5.58
N LEU A 211 5.26 15.75 6.00
CA LEU A 211 4.42 14.57 5.78
C LEU A 211 4.27 14.27 4.30
N SER A 212 4.02 15.28 3.47
CA SER A 212 3.87 15.17 2.03
C SER A 212 5.16 14.73 1.34
N VAL A 213 6.32 15.26 1.73
CA VAL A 213 7.63 14.83 1.20
C VAL A 213 7.90 13.37 1.51
N CYS A 214 7.69 12.96 2.77
CA CYS A 214 7.84 11.56 3.18
C CYS A 214 6.86 10.64 2.42
N SER A 215 5.61 11.09 2.24
CA SER A 215 4.59 10.36 1.48
C SER A 215 4.98 10.19 0.00
N ALA A 216 5.46 11.25 -0.65
CA ALA A 216 5.92 11.23 -2.04
C ALA A 216 7.08 10.24 -2.23
N PHE A 217 8.05 10.23 -1.31
CA PHE A 217 9.16 9.27 -1.32
C PHE A 217 8.67 7.82 -1.17
N GLY A 218 7.73 7.58 -0.23
CA GLY A 218 7.10 6.27 -0.07
C GLY A 218 6.34 5.81 -1.32
N GLN A 219 5.62 6.71 -1.98
CA GLN A 219 4.92 6.42 -3.24
C GLN A 219 5.88 6.02 -4.36
N LEU A 220 7.04 6.68 -4.48
CA LEU A 220 8.05 6.30 -5.46
C LEU A 220 8.49 4.84 -5.26
N PHE A 221 8.75 4.41 -4.02
CA PHE A 221 9.08 3.02 -3.75
C PHE A 221 7.94 2.07 -4.10
N ILE A 222 6.69 2.41 -3.78
CA ILE A 222 5.53 1.59 -4.14
C ILE A 222 5.50 1.37 -5.65
N PHE A 223 5.55 2.45 -6.44
CA PHE A 223 5.52 2.36 -7.90
C PHE A 223 6.76 1.67 -8.48
N TYR A 224 7.93 1.86 -7.87
CA TYR A 224 9.16 1.18 -8.27
C TYR A 224 9.07 -0.33 -8.02
N THR A 225 8.59 -0.75 -6.85
CA THR A 225 8.41 -2.15 -6.50
C THR A 225 7.38 -2.83 -7.40
N ILE A 226 6.24 -2.18 -7.67
CA ILE A 226 5.23 -2.71 -8.59
C ILE A 226 5.81 -2.84 -10.00
N ASN A 227 6.51 -1.83 -10.51
CA ASN A 227 7.13 -1.89 -11.84
C ASN A 227 8.17 -3.01 -11.97
N ARG A 228 9.00 -3.23 -10.93
CA ARG A 228 10.08 -4.22 -10.97
C ARG A 228 9.66 -5.64 -10.64
N PHE A 229 8.72 -5.80 -9.71
CA PHE A 229 8.39 -7.12 -9.14
C PHE A 229 6.91 -7.49 -9.29
N GLY A 230 6.05 -6.57 -9.71
CA GLY A 230 4.62 -6.77 -9.85
C GLY A 230 3.84 -6.60 -8.54
N ALA A 231 2.51 -6.55 -8.66
CA ALA A 231 1.57 -6.30 -7.56
C ALA A 231 1.58 -7.39 -6.48
N ALA A 232 1.71 -8.66 -6.88
CA ALA A 232 1.73 -9.79 -5.95
C ALA A 232 2.97 -9.76 -5.04
N VAL A 233 4.15 -9.49 -5.59
CA VAL A 233 5.38 -9.36 -4.80
C VAL A 233 5.34 -8.09 -3.94
N PHE A 234 4.86 -6.97 -4.48
CA PHE A 234 4.64 -5.75 -3.72
C PHE A 234 3.77 -5.99 -2.48
N THR A 235 2.66 -6.68 -2.64
CA THR A 235 1.75 -7.00 -1.53
C THR A 235 2.42 -7.85 -0.47
N ILE A 236 3.22 -8.83 -0.88
CA ILE A 236 3.97 -9.67 0.07
C ILE A 236 5.02 -8.84 0.83
N ILE A 237 5.78 -7.97 0.15
CA ILE A 237 6.73 -7.07 0.81
C ILE A 237 6.02 -6.18 1.84
N MET A 238 4.86 -5.64 1.49
CA MET A 238 4.05 -4.82 2.41
C MET A 238 3.60 -5.59 3.65
N THR A 239 3.11 -6.82 3.47
CA THR A 239 2.69 -7.70 4.57
C THR A 239 3.86 -8.07 5.48
N LEU A 240 5.01 -8.42 4.90
CA LEU A 240 6.23 -8.72 5.67
C LEU A 240 6.72 -7.51 6.46
N ARG A 241 6.73 -6.32 5.85
CA ARG A 241 7.13 -5.08 6.53
C ARG A 241 6.26 -4.84 7.77
N GLN A 242 4.95 -5.07 7.68
CA GLN A 242 4.04 -4.96 8.83
C GLN A 242 4.37 -5.99 9.91
N ALA A 243 4.60 -7.24 9.53
CA ALA A 243 4.98 -8.29 10.47
C ALA A 243 6.31 -7.98 11.19
N PHE A 244 7.35 -7.55 10.46
CA PHE A 244 8.63 -7.15 11.05
C PHE A 244 8.51 -5.94 11.97
N ALA A 245 7.71 -4.94 11.60
CA ALA A 245 7.49 -3.78 12.46
C ALA A 245 6.86 -4.17 13.80
N ILE A 246 5.89 -5.10 13.78
CA ILE A 246 5.24 -5.59 15.00
C ILE A 246 6.17 -6.48 15.81
N LEU A 247 6.93 -7.36 15.16
CA LEU A 247 7.98 -8.16 15.81
C LEU A 247 8.99 -7.27 16.54
N LEU A 248 9.51 -6.25 15.85
CA LEU A 248 10.47 -5.32 16.43
C LEU A 248 9.85 -4.54 17.59
N SER A 249 8.60 -4.11 17.46
CA SER A 249 7.85 -3.49 18.56
C SER A 249 7.78 -4.43 19.79
N CYS A 250 7.47 -5.71 19.60
CA CYS A 250 7.45 -6.67 20.72
C CYS A 250 8.82 -6.84 21.37
N LEU A 251 9.89 -6.91 20.58
CA LEU A 251 11.27 -7.04 21.08
C LEU A 251 11.72 -5.81 21.88
N ILE A 252 11.42 -4.61 21.38
CA ILE A 252 11.82 -3.34 22.02
C ILE A 252 11.00 -3.09 23.30
N TYR A 253 9.68 -3.31 23.25
CA TYR A 253 8.79 -3.06 24.39
C TYR A 253 8.63 -4.27 25.33
N GLY A 254 9.45 -5.32 25.17
CA GLY A 254 9.48 -6.49 26.04
C GLY A 254 8.15 -7.25 26.14
N HIS A 255 7.30 -7.21 25.10
CA HIS A 255 6.04 -7.95 25.10
C HIS A 255 6.33 -9.43 24.87
N ALA A 256 5.81 -10.30 25.75
CA ALA A 256 5.99 -11.74 25.62
C ALA A 256 5.35 -12.26 24.32
N VAL A 257 6.18 -12.71 23.39
CA VAL A 257 5.72 -13.41 22.19
C VAL A 257 5.27 -14.81 22.60
N SER A 258 3.99 -15.12 22.42
CA SER A 258 3.50 -16.46 22.75
C SER A 258 4.13 -17.52 21.84
N LEU A 259 4.09 -18.78 22.26
CA LEU A 259 4.53 -19.92 21.45
C LEU A 259 3.87 -19.93 20.06
N VAL A 260 2.58 -19.59 19.98
CA VAL A 260 1.84 -19.50 18.70
C VAL A 260 2.39 -18.38 17.82
N GLY A 261 2.77 -17.25 18.42
CA GLY A 261 3.40 -16.14 17.72
C GLY A 261 4.78 -16.53 17.16
N GLY A 262 5.59 -17.22 17.96
CA GLY A 262 6.89 -17.76 17.53
C GLY A 262 6.77 -18.76 16.38
N LEU A 263 5.79 -19.67 16.44
CA LEU A 263 5.48 -20.59 15.34
C LEU A 263 5.03 -19.83 14.08
N GLY A 264 4.19 -18.80 14.22
CA GLY A 264 3.77 -17.94 13.11
C GLY A 264 4.97 -17.31 12.39
N VAL A 265 5.93 -16.77 13.15
CA VAL A 265 7.18 -16.22 12.60
C VAL A 265 7.98 -17.29 11.86
N ALA A 266 8.16 -18.47 12.45
CA ALA A 266 8.86 -19.58 11.80
C ALA A 266 8.22 -19.99 10.47
N VAL A 267 6.88 -20.04 10.41
CA VAL A 267 6.13 -20.32 9.18
C VAL A 267 6.37 -19.26 8.10
N VAL A 268 6.39 -17.97 8.47
CA VAL A 268 6.69 -16.88 7.52
C VAL A 268 8.09 -17.02 6.94
N PHE A 269 9.10 -17.25 7.78
CA PHE A 269 10.47 -17.46 7.31
C PHE A 269 10.57 -18.68 6.39
N LEU A 270 9.99 -19.80 6.78
CA LEU A 270 9.94 -21.00 5.94
C LEU A 270 9.29 -20.74 4.58
N ALA A 271 8.16 -20.04 4.56
CA ALA A 271 7.46 -19.69 3.32
C ALA A 271 8.30 -18.80 2.39
N LEU A 272 9.06 -17.84 2.96
CA LEU A 272 9.98 -17.00 2.19
C LEU A 272 11.16 -17.80 1.63
N PHE A 273 11.77 -18.66 2.45
CA PHE A 273 12.84 -19.54 1.99
C PHE A 273 12.37 -20.46 0.87
N LEU A 274 11.20 -21.11 1.04
CA LEU A 274 10.57 -21.92 0.01
C LEU A 274 10.34 -21.13 -1.28
N ARG A 275 9.86 -19.89 -1.17
CA ARG A 275 9.61 -19.04 -2.35
C ARG A 275 10.89 -18.68 -3.08
N VAL A 276 11.93 -18.25 -2.35
CA VAL A 276 13.24 -17.90 -2.93
C VAL A 276 13.88 -19.13 -3.59
N TYR A 277 13.82 -20.28 -2.92
CA TYR A 277 14.33 -21.54 -3.44
C TYR A 277 13.58 -22.00 -4.69
N ALA A 278 12.25 -22.03 -4.66
CA ALA A 278 11.41 -22.40 -5.80
C ALA A 278 11.66 -21.48 -7.00
N ARG A 279 11.67 -20.17 -6.79
CA ARG A 279 11.97 -19.18 -7.85
C ARG A 279 13.35 -19.40 -8.47
N SER A 280 14.35 -19.71 -7.65
CA SER A 280 15.71 -19.99 -8.11
C SER A 280 15.80 -21.30 -8.92
N ARG A 281 15.10 -22.36 -8.49
CA ARG A 281 15.03 -23.64 -9.21
C ARG A 281 14.32 -23.49 -10.56
N MET A 282 13.20 -22.76 -10.60
CA MET A 282 12.46 -22.51 -11.85
C MET A 282 13.28 -21.69 -12.83
N LYS A 283 13.96 -20.63 -12.38
CA LYS A 283 14.88 -19.86 -13.24
C LYS A 283 16.01 -20.72 -13.82
N LYS A 284 16.58 -21.64 -13.03
CA LYS A 284 17.58 -22.60 -13.51
C LYS A 284 16.99 -23.57 -14.55
N ARG A 285 15.78 -24.09 -14.34
CA ARG A 285 15.09 -25.00 -15.26
C ARG A 285 14.77 -24.32 -16.59
N SER A 286 14.23 -23.10 -16.57
CA SER A 286 13.96 -22.32 -17.79
C SER A 286 15.24 -22.01 -18.56
N ARG A 287 16.33 -21.63 -17.87
CA ARG A 287 17.63 -21.39 -18.53
C ARG A 287 18.18 -22.66 -19.20
N LYS A 288 18.04 -23.82 -18.55
CA LYS A 288 18.47 -25.11 -19.11
C LYS A 288 17.63 -25.53 -20.32
N ALA A 289 16.32 -25.24 -20.32
CA ALA A 289 15.45 -25.50 -21.46
C ALA A 289 15.86 -24.66 -22.69
N VAL A 290 16.07 -23.35 -22.51
CA VAL A 290 16.52 -22.46 -23.61
C VAL A 290 17.88 -22.89 -24.18
N LEU A 291 18.82 -23.33 -23.33
CA LEU A 291 20.12 -23.85 -23.78
C LEU A 291 20.01 -25.18 -24.53
N SER A 292 18.98 -25.98 -24.28
CA SER A 292 18.74 -27.26 -24.96
C SER A 292 18.06 -27.09 -26.33
N GLU A 293 17.38 -25.96 -26.56
CA GLU A 293 16.69 -25.64 -27.82
C GLU A 293 17.54 -24.78 -28.78
N ALA A 294 18.70 -24.26 -28.35
CA ALA A 294 19.63 -23.57 -29.22
C ALA A 294 20.23 -24.58 -30.23
N PRO A 295 20.00 -24.43 -31.55
CA PRO A 295 20.47 -25.39 -32.52
C PRO A 295 22.00 -25.42 -32.49
N VAL A 296 22.55 -26.62 -32.34
CA VAL A 296 23.99 -26.88 -32.49
C VAL A 296 24.33 -26.52 -33.93
N GLN A 297 24.89 -25.32 -34.12
CA GLN A 297 25.48 -24.89 -35.37
C GLN A 297 26.72 -25.78 -35.58
N LYS A 298 26.52 -26.89 -36.30
CA LYS A 298 27.61 -27.77 -36.73
C LYS A 298 28.43 -26.98 -37.75
N VAL A 299 29.64 -26.62 -37.35
CA VAL A 299 30.73 -26.15 -38.22
C VAL A 299 31.28 -27.36 -38.97
#